data_AF-A0A8J7U9Z9-F1
#
_entry.id   AF-A0A8J7U9Z9-F1
#
_cell.length_a   1.000
_cell.length_b   1.000
_cell.length_c   1.000
_cell.angle_alpha   90.00
_cell.angle_beta   90.00
_cell.angle_gamma   90.00
#
_symmetry.space_group_name_H-M   'P 1'
#
loop_
_entity.id
_entity.type
_entity.pdbx_description
1 polymer ?
#
loop_
_entity_poly.entity_id
_entity_poly.type
_entity_poly.pdbx_seq_one_letter_code
_entity_poly.pdbx_strand_id
1 'polypeptide(L)' 'PRIKKVKKLETSGDEFVWVVETDRGQREFRTRGRRSISRVGEDKIVIIDTNDNVYVAEELYKMDKKSVELLESVT' A
#
# COMPACT_ATOMS: atom_id res chain seq x y z
N PRO A 1 7.37 2.08 7.27
CA PRO A 1 6.18 2.33 8.15
C PRO A 1 5.13 1.24 7.96
N ARG A 2 4.34 0.91 8.99
CA ARG A 2 3.30 -0.13 8.87
C ARG A 2 1.95 0.49 8.52
N ILE A 3 1.38 0.09 7.39
CA ILE A 3 0.07 0.54 6.93
C ILE A 3 -1.00 -0.12 7.79
N LYS A 4 -1.88 0.71 8.37
CA LYS A 4 -3.06 0.29 9.14
C LYS A 4 -4.34 0.42 8.32
N LYS A 5 -4.38 1.38 7.39
CA LYS A 5 -5.55 1.67 6.55
C LYS A 5 -5.15 2.34 5.25
N VAL A 6 -5.79 1.95 4.14
CA VAL A 6 -5.68 2.63 2.85
C VAL A 6 -6.90 3.55 2.71
N LYS A 7 -6.68 4.87 2.80
CA LYS A 7 -7.76 5.86 2.71
C LYS A 7 -8.15 6.11 1.26
N LYS A 8 -7.15 6.18 0.37
CA LYS A 8 -7.31 6.48 -1.06
C LYS A 8 -6.18 5.83 -1.85
N LEU A 9 -6.51 5.38 -3.05
CA LEU A 9 -5.59 4.93 -4.07
C LEU A 9 -6.07 5.49 -5.40
N GLU A 10 -5.26 6.33 -6.03
CA GLU A 10 -5.51 6.85 -7.37
C GLU A 10 -4.50 6.29 -8.35
N THR A 11 -4.96 5.98 -9.56
CA THR A 11 -4.13 5.39 -10.61
C THR A 11 -4.16 6.29 -11.83
N SER A 12 -2.99 6.66 -12.34
CA SER A 12 -2.84 7.43 -13.58
C SER A 12 -1.71 6.84 -14.41
N GLY A 13 -2.05 6.15 -15.50
CA GLY A 13 -1.06 5.41 -16.28
C GLY A 13 -0.40 4.32 -15.45
N ASP A 14 0.91 4.41 -15.26
CA ASP A 14 1.69 3.50 -14.40
C ASP A 14 1.93 4.04 -12.98
N GLU A 15 1.47 5.26 -12.66
CA GLU A 15 1.65 5.86 -11.34
C GLU A 15 0.48 5.53 -10.41
N PHE A 16 0.81 5.19 -9.16
CA PHE A 16 -0.17 5.08 -8.08
C PHE A 16 0.09 6.14 -7.01
N VAL A 17 -0.95 6.87 -6.64
CA VAL A 17 -0.93 7.86 -5.54
C VAL A 17 -1.68 7.27 -4.35
N TRP A 18 -0.97 7.11 -3.25
CA TRP A 18 -1.45 6.47 -2.04
C TRP A 18 -1.74 7.51 -0.96
N VAL A 19 -2.88 7.42 -0.30
CA VAL A 19 -3.14 8.10 0.97
C VAL A 19 -3.44 7.03 2.01
N VAL A 20 -2.56 6.89 2.99
CA VAL A 20 -2.62 5.81 3.99
C VAL A 20 -2.49 6.33 5.42
N GLU A 21 -3.02 5.57 6.36
CA GLU A 21 -2.70 5.71 7.77
C GLU A 21 -1.66 4.66 8.15
N THR A 22 -0.60 5.10 8.83
CA THR A 22 0.44 4.21 9.33
C THR A 22 0.52 4.24 10.85
N ASP A 23 1.28 3.32 11.42
CA ASP A 23 1.73 3.38 12.81
C ASP A 23 2.50 4.66 13.19
N ARG A 24 3.00 5.41 12.20
CA ARG A 24 3.73 6.68 12.37
C ARG A 24 2.97 7.89 11.80
N GLY A 25 1.64 7.81 11.78
CA GLY A 25 0.74 8.86 11.29
C GLY A 25 0.37 8.71 9.82
N GLN A 26 -0.38 9.69 9.31
CA GLN A 26 -0.83 9.71 7.91
C GLN A 26 0.36 9.95 6.96
N ARG A 27 0.33 9.26 5.81
CA ARG A 27 1.33 9.40 4.74
C ARG A 27 0.63 9.50 3.39
N GLU A 28 1.22 10.31 2.53
CA GLU A 28 0.88 10.38 1.12
C GLU A 28 2.16 10.12 0.32
N PHE A 29 2.12 9.17 -0.60
CA PHE A 29 3.30 8.76 -1.36
C PHE A 29 2.91 8.20 -2.73
N ARG A 30 3.93 8.04 -3.59
CA ARG A 30 3.76 7.61 -4.99
C ARG A 30 4.57 6.36 -5.27
N THR A 31 4.03 5.44 -6.08
CA THR A 31 4.78 4.28 -6.58
C THR A 31 4.74 4.26 -8.10
N ARG A 32 5.76 3.67 -8.74
CA ARG A 32 5.83 3.51 -10.20
C ARG A 32 5.63 2.05 -10.59
N GLY A 33 4.51 1.77 -11.23
CA GLY A 33 4.11 0.46 -11.70
C GLY A 33 3.87 -0.55 -10.59
N ARG A 34 3.29 -1.70 -10.96
CA ARG A 34 3.01 -2.79 -10.01
C ARG A 34 4.26 -3.43 -9.42
N ARG A 35 5.41 -3.32 -10.11
CA ARG A 35 6.70 -3.85 -9.61
C ARG A 35 7.16 -3.21 -8.29
N SER A 36 6.64 -2.02 -7.97
CA SER A 36 6.88 -1.35 -6.69
C SER A 36 6.07 -1.96 -5.53
N ILE A 37 5.20 -2.92 -5.82
CA ILE A 37 4.27 -3.56 -4.88
C ILE A 37 4.52 -5.06 -4.97
N SER A 38 4.80 -5.70 -3.84
CA SER A 38 5.17 -7.11 -3.81
C SER A 38 4.39 -7.82 -2.72
N ARG A 39 3.67 -8.88 -3.10
CA ARG A 39 3.07 -9.80 -2.13
C ARG A 39 4.17 -10.72 -1.59
N VAL A 40 4.23 -10.86 -0.27
CA VAL A 40 5.18 -11.72 0.42
C VAL A 40 4.39 -12.69 1.29
N GLY A 41 4.14 -13.90 0.79
CA GLY A 41 3.23 -14.84 1.44
C GLY A 41 1.76 -14.45 1.28
N GLU A 42 0.90 -14.94 2.17
CA GLU A 42 -0.56 -14.76 2.04
C GLU A 42 -1.08 -13.45 2.66
N ASP A 43 -0.47 -12.97 3.74
CA ASP A 43 -1.02 -11.91 4.60
C ASP A 43 -0.14 -10.65 4.68
N LYS A 44 0.81 -10.49 3.74
CA LYS A 44 1.75 -9.38 3.74
C LYS A 44 2.03 -8.84 2.34
N ILE A 45 2.02 -7.51 2.25
CA ILE A 45 2.34 -6.73 1.05
C ILE A 45 3.40 -5.69 1.41
N VAL A 46 4.44 -5.63 0.60
CA VAL A 46 5.52 -4.65 0.69
C VAL A 46 5.38 -3.65 -0.45
N ILE A 47 5.46 -2.36 -0.14
CA ILE A 47 5.33 -1.27 -1.10
C ILE A 47 6.57 -0.39 -0.98
N ILE A 48 7.24 -0.14 -2.11
CA ILE A 48 8.42 0.73 -2.19
C ILE A 48 8.02 1.96 -3.00
N ASP A 49 8.10 3.15 -2.39
CA ASP A 49 7.75 4.40 -3.07
C ASP A 49 8.87 4.89 -4.00
N THR A 50 8.61 5.95 -4.77
CA THR A 50 9.60 6.53 -5.69
C THR A 50 10.81 7.18 -5.02
N ASN A 51 10.80 7.30 -3.68
CA ASN A 51 11.90 7.81 -2.87
C ASN A 51 12.55 6.69 -2.03
N ASP A 52 12.36 5.43 -2.43
CA ASP A 52 12.88 4.22 -1.77
C ASP A 52 12.38 4.01 -0.33
N ASN A 53 11.29 4.67 0.09
CA ASN A 53 10.68 4.39 1.38
C ASN A 53 9.90 3.07 1.31
N VAL A 54 10.12 2.22 2.32
CA VAL A 54 9.45 0.93 2.44
C VAL A 54 8.25 1.02 3.37
N TYR A 55 7.08 0.65 2.84
CA TYR A 55 5.83 0.50 3.55
C TYR A 55 5.43 -0.98 3.58
N VAL A 56 4.81 -1.39 4.67
CA VAL A 56 4.39 -2.78 4.88
C VAL A 56 2.93 -2.79 5.32
N ALA A 57 2.08 -3.49 4.57
CA ALA A 57 0.77 -3.94 5.03
C ALA A 57 0.92 -5.41 5.44
N GLU A 58 0.60 -5.73 6.69
CA GLU A 58 0.69 -7.08 7.24
C GLU A 58 -0.57 -7.38 8.04
N GLU A 59 -0.81 -8.65 8.35
CA GLU A 59 -2.04 -9.10 9.00
C GLU A 59 -3.29 -8.62 8.21
N LEU A 60 -3.29 -8.78 6.88
CA LEU A 60 -4.35 -8.26 6.00
C LEU A 60 -5.76 -8.68 6.46
N TYR A 61 -5.89 -9.87 7.05
CA TYR A 61 -7.13 -10.38 7.63
C TYR A 61 -7.70 -9.55 8.80
N LYS A 62 -6.88 -8.70 9.44
CA LYS A 62 -7.29 -7.76 10.49
C LYS A 62 -7.60 -6.36 9.95
N MET A 63 -7.23 -6.07 8.70
CA MET A 63 -7.51 -4.77 8.08
C MET A 63 -8.98 -4.67 7.69
N ASP A 64 -9.47 -3.43 7.53
CA ASP A 64 -10.82 -3.23 7.00
C ASP A 64 -10.92 -3.71 5.55
N LYS A 65 -12.09 -4.24 5.19
CA LYS A 65 -12.33 -4.85 3.87
C LYS A 65 -11.95 -3.93 2.70
N LYS A 66 -12.24 -2.62 2.81
CA LYS A 66 -11.94 -1.65 1.77
C LYS A 66 -10.44 -1.49 1.56
N SER A 67 -9.67 -1.44 2.65
CA SER A 67 -8.21 -1.40 2.56
C SER A 67 -7.64 -2.62 1.86
N VAL A 68 -8.14 -3.82 2.19
CA VAL A 68 -7.71 -5.07 1.55
C VAL A 68 -8.06 -5.06 0.06
N GLU A 69 -9.30 -4.73 -0.30
CA GLU A 69 -9.73 -4.65 -1.71
C GLU A 69 -8.86 -3.69 -2.54
N LEU A 70 -8.48 -2.53 -1.97
CA LEU A 70 -7.58 -1.59 -2.64
C LEU A 70 -6.16 -2.16 -2.82
N LEU A 71 -5.60 -2.80 -1.80
CA LEU A 71 -4.28 -3.43 -1.88
C LEU A 71 -4.26 -4.56 -2.92
N GLU A 72 -5.29 -5.40 -2.91
CA GLU A 72 -5.45 -6.53 -3.84
C GLU A 72 -5.63 -6.07 -5.30
N SER A 73 -6.20 -4.88 -5.53
CA SER A 73 -6.42 -4.35 -6.88
C SER A 73 -5.13 -4.02 -7.66
N VAL A 74 -4.00 -3.94 -6.96
CA VAL A 74 -2.70 -3.53 -7.51
C VAL A 74 -1.57 -4.53 -7.31
N THR A 75 -1.81 -5.59 -6.54
CA THR A 75 -0.93 -6.77 -6.45
C THR A 75 -1.14 -7.77 -7.57
#